data_AF-A0A8H7GKS2-F1
#
_entry.id   AF-A0A8H7GKS2-F1
#
_cell.length_a   1.000
_cell.length_b   1.000
_cell.length_c   1.000
_cell.angle_alpha   90.00
_cell.angle_beta   90.00
_cell.angle_gamma   90.00
#
_symmetry.space_group_name_H-M   'P 1'
#
loop_
_entity.id
_entity.type
_entity.pdbx_description
1 polymer ?
#
loop_
_entity_poly.entity_id
_entity_poly.type
_entity_poly.pdbx_seq_one_letter_code
_entity_poly.pdbx_strand_id
1 'polypeptide(L)'
;MIFDLFDLCEKIFADRYVTPSDAHDIKLREIVLAKSADIKALIDTLKWSSFIRCTQVCDWNEVCAVPGWGPGPMGWSFGGRKSLHFENGSYRINNELECINVDQLRLR
;
A
#
# COMPACT_ATOMS: atom_id res chain seq x y z
N MET A 1 15.93 -10.07 -6.65
CA MET A 1 15.14 -9.80 -5.43
C MET A 1 13.70 -9.38 -5.75
N ILE A 2 13.46 -8.23 -6.41
CA ILE A 2 12.08 -7.78 -6.70
C ILE A 2 11.39 -8.60 -7.80
N PHE A 3 12.14 -8.99 -8.85
CA PHE A 3 11.62 -9.85 -9.91
C PHE A 3 11.30 -11.27 -9.42
N ASP A 4 12.10 -11.81 -8.48
CA ASP A 4 11.81 -13.12 -7.88
C ASP A 4 10.50 -13.12 -7.07
N LEU A 5 10.18 -11.99 -6.41
CA LEU A 5 8.91 -11.79 -5.72
C LEU A 5 7.75 -11.63 -6.72
N PHE A 6 7.99 -10.94 -7.84
CA PHE A 6 6.99 -10.80 -8.91
C PHE A 6 6.63 -12.18 -9.51
N ASP A 7 7.63 -12.99 -9.87
CA ASP A 7 7.42 -14.33 -10.42
C ASP A 7 6.70 -15.25 -9.43
N LEU A 8 6.98 -15.10 -8.13
CA LEU A 8 6.27 -15.83 -7.08
C LEU A 8 4.80 -15.41 -7.02
N CYS A 9 4.52 -14.12 -7.06
CA CYS A 9 3.14 -13.61 -7.07
C CYS A 9 2.37 -14.12 -8.29
N GLU A 10 2.97 -14.11 -9.48
CA GLU A 10 2.34 -14.63 -10.70
C GLU A 10 1.96 -16.11 -10.56
N LYS A 11 2.87 -16.92 -10.00
CA LYS A 11 2.59 -18.35 -9.71
C LYS A 11 1.47 -18.54 -8.70
N ILE A 12 1.42 -17.72 -7.65
CA ILE A 12 0.33 -17.75 -6.65
C ILE A 12 -1.01 -17.40 -7.29
N PHE A 13 -1.04 -16.37 -8.15
CA PHE A 13 -2.26 -15.98 -8.84
C PHE A 13 -2.75 -17.08 -9.78
N ALA A 14 -1.85 -17.67 -10.56
CA ALA A 14 -2.19 -18.79 -11.43
C ALA A 14 -2.74 -19.98 -10.64
N ASP A 15 -2.06 -20.40 -9.57
CA ASP A 15 -2.47 -21.56 -8.78
C ASP A 15 -3.81 -21.32 -8.07
N ARG A 16 -4.01 -20.15 -7.45
CA ARG A 16 -5.21 -19.86 -6.65
C ARG A 16 -6.46 -19.60 -7.47
N TYR A 17 -6.34 -19.00 -8.65
CA TYR A 17 -7.48 -18.58 -9.47
C TYR A 17 -7.74 -19.46 -10.69
N VAL A 18 -6.74 -20.17 -11.20
CA VAL A 18 -6.88 -21.03 -12.40
C VAL A 18 -6.97 -22.51 -12.04
N THR A 19 -6.13 -22.99 -11.11
CA THR A 19 -6.07 -24.42 -10.73
C THR A 19 -5.95 -24.63 -9.22
N PRO A 20 -6.98 -24.29 -8.44
CA PRO A 20 -6.89 -24.34 -6.98
C PRO A 20 -6.69 -25.76 -6.45
N SER A 21 -5.68 -25.93 -5.57
CA SER A 21 -5.37 -27.20 -4.90
C SER A 21 -4.87 -26.94 -3.47
N ASP A 22 -5.46 -27.63 -2.49
CA ASP A 22 -5.08 -27.46 -1.07
C ASP A 22 -3.62 -27.85 -0.80
N ALA A 23 -3.11 -28.86 -1.49
CA ALA A 23 -1.71 -29.30 -1.36
C ALA A 23 -0.72 -28.26 -1.91
N HIS A 24 -1.15 -27.47 -2.91
CA HIS A 24 -0.34 -26.37 -3.45
C HIS A 24 -0.42 -25.13 -2.58
N ASP A 25 -1.60 -24.80 -2.02
CA ASP A 25 -1.76 -23.65 -1.11
C ASP A 25 -0.87 -23.78 0.14
N ILE A 26 -0.76 -24.98 0.72
CA ILE A 26 0.14 -25.24 1.86
C ILE A 26 1.60 -24.97 1.49
N LYS A 27 2.07 -25.48 0.34
CA LYS A 27 3.44 -25.26 -0.13
C LYS A 27 3.71 -23.79 -0.46
N LEU A 28 2.76 -23.11 -1.09
CA LEU A 28 2.87 -21.69 -1.42
C LEU A 28 2.94 -20.84 -0.14
N ARG A 29 2.16 -21.17 0.89
CA ARG A 29 2.25 -20.52 2.20
C ARG A 29 3.63 -20.63 2.82
N GLU A 30 4.24 -21.81 2.79
CA GLU A 30 5.61 -22.01 3.31
C GLU A 30 6.63 -21.17 2.54
N ILE A 31 6.53 -21.10 1.21
CA ILE A 31 7.41 -20.29 0.36
C ILE A 31 7.22 -18.79 0.66
N VAL A 32 5.98 -18.32 0.78
CA VAL A 32 5.68 -16.91 1.11
C VAL A 32 6.20 -16.56 2.50
N LEU A 33 6.03 -17.44 3.49
CA LEU A 33 6.56 -17.25 4.83
C LEU A 33 8.09 -17.18 4.83
N ALA A 34 8.76 -18.06 4.08
CA ALA A 34 10.21 -18.03 3.91
C ALA A 34 10.70 -16.72 3.25
N LYS A 35 9.88 -16.10 2.40
CA LYS A 35 10.16 -14.82 1.74
C LYS A 35 9.66 -13.58 2.50
N SER A 36 9.00 -13.76 3.63
CA SER A 36 8.46 -12.64 4.42
C SER A 36 9.54 -11.67 4.92
N ALA A 37 10.74 -12.16 5.22
CA ALA A 37 11.88 -11.33 5.61
C ALA A 37 12.38 -10.46 4.43
N ASP A 38 12.51 -11.04 3.23
CA ASP A 38 12.91 -10.33 2.01
C ASP A 38 11.89 -9.24 1.65
N ILE A 39 10.59 -9.54 1.80
CA ILE A 39 9.49 -8.59 1.57
C ILE A 39 9.56 -7.44 2.58
N LYS A 40 9.77 -7.73 3.88
CA LYS A 40 9.92 -6.68 4.90
C LYS A 40 11.14 -5.79 4.62
N ALA A 41 12.28 -6.39 4.30
CA ALA A 41 13.49 -5.65 3.96
C ALA A 41 13.30 -4.77 2.71
N LEU A 42 12.59 -5.27 1.70
CA LEU A 42 12.24 -4.50 0.51
C LEU A 42 11.32 -3.32 0.85
N ILE A 43 10.28 -3.56 1.65
CA ILE A 43 9.35 -2.52 2.09
C ILE A 43 10.08 -1.43 2.88
N ASP A 44 10.95 -1.82 3.82
CA ASP A 44 11.76 -0.89 4.61
C ASP A 44 12.72 -0.08 3.74
N THR A 45 13.34 -0.72 2.74
CA THR A 45 14.25 -0.08 1.77
C THR A 45 13.51 0.93 0.91
N LEU A 46 12.33 0.56 0.41
CA LEU A 46 11.49 1.43 -0.41
C LEU A 46 10.84 2.55 0.42
N LYS A 47 10.98 2.51 1.76
CA LYS A 47 10.20 3.34 2.69
C LYS A 47 8.71 3.28 2.36
N TRP A 48 8.26 2.13 1.85
CA TRP A 48 6.86 1.92 1.57
C TRP A 48 6.20 1.69 2.92
N SER A 49 5.21 2.48 3.26
CA SER A 49 4.37 2.24 4.43
C SER A 49 3.61 0.92 4.21
N SER A 50 4.12 -0.17 4.79
CA SER A 50 3.55 -1.53 4.73
C SER A 50 2.07 -1.57 5.14
N PHE A 51 1.69 -0.66 6.03
CA PHE A 51 0.32 -0.45 6.46
C PHE A 51 0.13 1.04 6.65
N ILE A 52 -0.49 1.68 5.66
CA ILE A 52 -0.88 3.08 5.79
C ILE A 52 -2.10 3.12 6.68
N ARG A 53 -1.88 3.46 7.94
CA ARG A 53 -2.93 3.67 8.93
C ARG A 53 -2.81 5.09 9.46
N CYS A 54 -3.95 5.70 9.73
CA CYS A 54 -3.94 6.98 10.40
C CYS A 54 -3.45 6.80 11.83
N THR A 55 -2.78 7.82 12.36
CA THR A 55 -2.27 7.81 13.73
C THR A 55 -3.39 7.61 14.75
N GLN A 56 -4.62 7.96 14.38
CA GLN A 56 -5.84 7.77 15.16
C GLN A 56 -6.95 7.08 14.36
N VAL A 57 -7.93 6.53 15.08
CA VAL A 57 -9.20 6.07 14.49
C VAL A 57 -9.99 7.31 14.05
N CYS A 58 -10.37 7.35 12.77
CA CYS A 58 -11.12 8.47 12.22
C CYS A 58 -12.57 8.46 12.70
N ASP A 59 -13.16 9.64 12.86
CA ASP A 59 -14.58 9.80 13.15
C ASP A 59 -15.46 9.35 11.97
N TRP A 60 -16.76 9.21 12.21
CA TRP A 60 -17.72 8.72 11.20
C TRP A 60 -17.77 9.55 9.92
N ASN A 61 -17.41 10.84 9.99
CA ASN A 61 -17.36 11.79 8.89
C ASN A 61 -15.92 12.07 8.42
N GLU A 62 -14.97 11.24 8.82
CA GLU A 62 -13.56 11.35 8.45
C GLU A 62 -13.06 10.07 7.79
N VAL A 63 -12.07 10.22 6.92
CA VAL A 63 -11.42 9.10 6.26
C VAL A 63 -9.91 9.23 6.37
N CYS A 64 -9.25 8.07 6.46
CA CYS A 64 -7.80 8.02 6.38
C CYS A 64 -7.37 8.12 4.92
N ALA A 65 -7.16 9.35 4.46
CA ALA A 65 -6.84 9.61 3.07
C ALA A 65 -5.35 9.35 2.79
N VAL A 66 -5.08 8.26 2.09
CA VAL A 66 -3.75 7.98 1.55
C VAL A 66 -3.58 8.77 0.25
N PRO A 67 -2.63 9.71 0.16
CA PRO A 67 -2.37 10.38 -1.10
C PRO A 67 -1.85 9.35 -2.11
N GLY A 68 -2.52 9.23 -3.26
CA GLY A 68 -2.08 8.37 -4.35
C GLY A 68 -0.85 8.93 -5.07
N TRP A 69 -0.13 8.07 -5.80
CA TRP A 69 0.99 8.45 -6.66
C TRP A 69 0.52 9.11 -7.97
N GLY A 70 -0.23 10.21 -7.86
CA GLY A 70 -0.77 10.94 -9.00
C GLY A 70 -2.21 11.38 -8.81
N PRO A 71 -2.76 12.18 -9.75
CA PRO A 71 -4.18 12.48 -9.75
C PRO A 71 -4.95 11.16 -9.82
N GLY A 72 -5.90 10.97 -8.91
CA GLY A 72 -6.82 9.84 -9.00
C GLY A 72 -7.48 9.79 -10.38
N PRO A 73 -8.08 8.67 -10.79
CA PRO A 73 -8.73 8.52 -12.10
C PRO A 73 -9.78 9.59 -12.40
N MET A 74 -10.25 10.31 -11.39
CA MET A 74 -11.22 11.42 -11.47
C MET A 74 -10.58 12.82 -11.30
N GLY A 75 -9.25 12.97 -11.47
CA GLY A 75 -8.55 14.24 -11.22
C GLY A 75 -8.46 14.62 -9.75
N TRP A 76 -8.76 13.67 -8.85
CA TRP A 76 -8.72 13.87 -7.41
C TRP A 76 -7.26 13.97 -6.97
N SER A 77 -6.79 15.18 -6.66
CA SER A 77 -5.54 15.35 -5.93
C SER A 77 -5.83 15.01 -4.48
N PHE A 78 -5.49 13.79 -4.09
CA PHE A 78 -5.58 13.36 -2.71
C PHE A 78 -4.39 13.93 -1.96
N GLY A 79 -4.68 14.80 -0.98
CA GLY A 79 -3.68 15.28 -0.05
C GLY A 79 -3.17 16.68 -0.36
N GLY A 80 -3.69 17.66 0.37
CA GLY A 80 -2.95 18.90 0.59
C GLY A 80 -1.65 18.65 1.39
N ARG A 81 -1.03 19.71 1.89
CA ARG A 81 0.21 19.68 2.71
C ARG A 81 0.15 18.80 3.98
N LYS A 82 -1.01 18.24 4.32
CA LYS A 82 -1.24 17.43 5.53
C LYS A 82 -0.82 15.96 5.39
N SER A 83 -0.90 15.41 4.19
CA SER A 83 -0.53 14.00 3.93
C SER A 83 0.75 13.84 3.11
N LEU A 84 1.25 14.96 2.56
CA LEU A 84 2.46 15.02 1.76
C LEU A 84 3.44 16.05 2.34
N HIS A 85 4.72 15.70 2.41
CA HIS A 85 5.82 16.63 2.69
C HIS A 85 6.77 16.68 1.50
N PHE A 86 7.45 17.82 1.33
CA PHE A 86 8.43 17.98 0.26
C PHE A 86 9.82 17.63 0.78
N GLU A 87 10.46 16.63 0.18
CA GLU A 87 11.79 16.16 0.55
C GLU A 87 12.59 15.83 -0.72
N ASN A 88 13.84 16.30 -0.77
CA ASN A 88 14.81 15.98 -1.83
C ASN A 88 14.28 16.23 -3.27
N GLY A 89 13.57 17.34 -3.48
CA GLY A 89 13.07 17.73 -4.80
C GLY A 89 11.75 17.05 -5.22
N SER A 90 11.13 16.27 -4.34
CA SER A 90 9.91 15.51 -4.63
C SER A 90 8.91 15.56 -3.47
N TYR A 91 7.61 15.43 -3.75
CA TYR A 91 6.61 15.21 -2.70
C TYR A 91 6.63 13.75 -2.27
N ARG A 92 6.61 13.53 -0.95
CA ARG A 92 6.61 12.21 -0.31
C ARG A 92 5.43 12.09 0.64
N ILE A 93 4.93 10.87 0.80
CA ILE A 93 3.85 10.54 1.72
C ILE A 93 4.36 10.64 3.16
N ASN A 94 3.58 11.26 4.05
CA ASN A 94 3.90 11.28 5.47
C ASN A 94 3.82 9.86 6.05
N ASN A 95 4.78 9.51 6.92
CA ASN A 95 4.76 8.21 7.62
C ASN A 95 3.53 8.08 8.55
N GLU A 96 3.08 9.22 9.10
CA GLU A 96 1.88 9.35 9.91
C GLU A 96 0.82 10.09 9.11
N LEU A 97 -0.31 9.43 8.87
CA LEU A 97 -1.44 10.05 8.20
C LEU A 97 -2.46 10.59 9.21
N GLU A 98 -3.02 11.74 8.87
CA GLU A 98 -4.11 12.38 9.60
C GLU A 98 -5.47 11.99 9.00
N CYS A 99 -6.49 11.92 9.85
CA CYS A 99 -7.87 11.78 9.40
C CYS A 99 -8.32 13.07 8.72
N ILE A 100 -8.95 12.95 7.55
CA ILE A 100 -9.44 14.08 6.76
C ILE A 100 -10.96 14.01 6.73
N ASN A 101 -11.61 15.14 7.02
CA ASN A 101 -13.06 15.23 6.93
C ASN A 101 -13.52 15.06 5.47
N VAL A 102 -14.59 14.30 5.24
CA VAL A 102 -15.10 14.01 3.90
C VAL A 102 -15.49 15.29 3.14
N ASP A 103 -15.91 16.36 3.82
CA ASP A 103 -16.19 17.65 3.18
C ASP A 103 -14.94 18.35 2.64
N GLN A 104 -13.75 18.06 3.19
CA GLN A 104 -12.47 18.58 2.70
C GLN A 104 -11.97 17.84 1.46
N LEU A 105 -12.55 16.67 1.13
CA LEU A 105 -12.26 15.93 -0.09
C LEU A 105 -13.07 16.41 -1.30
N ARG A 106 -14.07 17.28 -1.10
CA ARG A 106 -14.78 17.91 -2.22
C ARG A 106 -13.84 18.87 -2.93
N LEU A 107 -13.44 18.47 -4.14
CA LEU A 107 -12.79 19.33 -5.12
C LEU A 107 -13.61 20.62 -5.30
N ARG A 108 -12.94 21.77 -5.12
CA ARG A 108 -13.21 22.96 -5.92
C ARG A 108 -12.27 22.96 -7.11
#